data_AF-W3VDX8-F1
#
_entry.id   AF-W3VDX8-F1
#
_cell.length_a   1.000
_cell.length_b   1.000
_cell.length_c   1.000
_cell.angle_alpha   90.00
_cell.angle_beta   90.00
_cell.angle_gamma   90.00
#
_symmetry.space_group_name_H-M   'P 1'
#
loop_
_entity.id
_entity.type
_entity.pdbx_description
1 polymer ?
#
loop_
_entity_poly.entity_id
_entity_poly.type
_entity_poly.pdbx_seq_one_letter_code
_entity_poly.pdbx_strand_id
1 'polypeptide(L)'
;MSAAPTLTAPAAPAGVSLFNLLDAGVKVKVSSGSSKEAKNVLDGCAETCWTSDHLAPNSDPTTARSFLSFKLAQPIALSQLHSLSLTFAGGFSPMSLSIATSEQDGKTWAPLTNQTLFPNDTNAKQYFDLTHLVHDGGDPDNTATWIQLDFIGSTDDYGRLTVYETEIFALPSSSHQSA
;
A
#
# COMPACT_ATOMS: atom_id res chain seq x y z
N MET A 1 5.18 13.94 -12.03
CA MET A 1 5.80 14.36 -10.76
C MET A 1 5.82 13.14 -9.84
N SER A 2 6.76 13.02 -8.91
CA SER A 2 6.78 11.94 -7.91
C SER A 2 6.25 12.48 -6.58
N ALA A 3 5.52 11.65 -5.83
CA ALA A 3 5.07 12.00 -4.49
C ALA A 3 6.04 11.42 -3.44
N ALA A 4 6.66 12.32 -2.67
CA ALA A 4 7.52 11.96 -1.55
C ALA A 4 6.66 11.66 -0.31
N PRO A 5 7.09 10.73 0.55
CA PRO A 5 6.37 10.43 1.79
C PRO A 5 6.55 11.52 2.85
N THR A 6 5.59 11.64 3.74
CA THR A 6 5.66 12.46 4.96
C THR A 6 5.75 11.58 6.21
N LEU A 7 6.31 12.12 7.31
CA LEU A 7 6.32 11.42 8.61
C LEU A 7 5.06 11.72 9.45
N THR A 8 4.24 12.64 8.98
CA THR A 8 2.96 13.01 9.58
C THR A 8 1.83 12.67 8.63
N ALA A 9 0.75 12.09 9.15
CA ALA A 9 -0.42 11.78 8.35
C ALA A 9 -1.00 13.06 7.69
N PRO A 10 -1.46 12.98 6.42
CA PRO A 10 -2.24 14.05 5.82
C PRO A 10 -3.47 14.35 6.66
N ALA A 11 -3.83 15.63 6.77
CA ALA A 11 -4.96 16.05 7.59
C ALA A 11 -6.28 15.57 6.98
N ALA A 12 -7.10 14.88 7.77
CA ALA A 12 -8.46 14.53 7.36
C ALA A 12 -9.30 15.80 7.11
N PRO A 13 -10.29 15.76 6.19
CA PRO A 13 -11.24 16.84 6.03
C PRO A 13 -11.96 17.19 7.35
N ALA A 14 -12.27 18.47 7.53
CA ALA A 14 -12.86 18.96 8.77
C ALA A 14 -14.17 18.22 9.13
N GLY A 15 -14.22 17.66 10.34
CA GLY A 15 -15.39 16.93 10.83
C GLY A 15 -15.52 15.49 10.30
N VAL A 16 -14.55 15.00 9.53
CA VAL A 16 -14.55 13.63 8.99
C VAL A 16 -13.51 12.78 9.73
N SER A 17 -13.94 11.59 10.17
CA SER A 17 -13.04 10.57 10.71
C SER A 17 -12.72 9.54 9.62
N LEU A 18 -11.43 9.35 9.35
CA LEU A 18 -10.95 8.32 8.42
C LEU A 18 -11.05 6.94 9.08
N PHE A 19 -11.27 5.92 8.27
CA PHE A 19 -11.17 4.53 8.72
C PHE A 19 -10.07 3.80 7.95
N ASN A 20 -9.40 2.85 8.61
CA ASN A 20 -8.45 1.96 7.94
C ASN A 20 -9.23 0.87 7.20
N LEU A 21 -9.13 0.90 5.88
CA LEU A 21 -9.74 -0.06 4.97
C LEU A 21 -9.24 -1.49 5.20
N LEU A 22 -8.03 -1.65 5.75
CA LEU A 22 -7.41 -2.95 5.96
C LEU A 22 -7.77 -3.63 7.29
N ASP A 23 -8.41 -2.92 8.23
CA ASP A 23 -8.88 -3.51 9.51
C ASP A 23 -10.04 -4.51 9.30
N ALA A 24 -10.75 -4.40 8.19
CA ALA A 24 -12.03 -5.07 7.95
C ALA A 24 -11.93 -6.55 7.51
N GLY A 25 -11.01 -7.35 8.06
CA GLY A 25 -10.93 -8.78 7.73
C GLY A 25 -10.52 -9.05 6.27
N VAL A 26 -9.62 -8.21 5.75
CA VAL A 26 -9.08 -8.32 4.39
C VAL A 26 -8.26 -9.60 4.21
N LYS A 27 -8.18 -10.11 2.96
CA LYS A 27 -7.27 -11.20 2.63
C LYS A 27 -5.99 -10.64 2.04
N VAL A 28 -4.84 -11.01 2.62
CA VAL A 28 -3.52 -10.62 2.10
C VAL A 28 -2.97 -11.72 1.21
N LYS A 29 -2.40 -11.34 0.07
CA LYS A 29 -1.57 -12.17 -0.80
C LYS A 29 -0.22 -11.49 -1.00
N VAL A 30 0.81 -12.30 -1.16
CA VAL A 30 2.19 -11.86 -1.34
C VAL A 30 2.81 -12.55 -2.54
N SER A 31 3.80 -11.89 -3.16
CA SER A 31 4.60 -12.46 -4.25
C SER A 31 5.48 -13.62 -3.80
N SER A 32 5.97 -13.55 -2.57
CA SER A 32 7.05 -14.37 -2.03
C SER A 32 7.03 -14.33 -0.49
N GLY A 33 7.88 -15.14 0.13
CA GLY A 33 7.90 -15.30 1.58
C GLY A 33 6.64 -15.99 2.14
N SER A 34 6.46 -15.90 3.45
CA SER A 34 5.39 -16.62 4.14
C SER A 34 4.03 -15.91 3.99
N SER A 35 3.08 -16.57 3.35
CA SER A 35 1.68 -16.10 3.31
C SER A 35 1.01 -16.05 4.68
N LYS A 36 1.53 -16.81 5.67
CA LYS A 36 1.04 -16.74 7.06
C LYS A 36 1.46 -15.43 7.72
N GLU A 37 2.72 -15.04 7.53
CA GLU A 37 3.31 -13.82 8.08
C GLU A 37 2.88 -12.57 7.31
N ALA A 38 2.42 -12.71 6.07
CA ALA A 38 1.84 -11.61 5.28
C ALA A 38 0.72 -10.85 6.03
N LYS A 39 0.00 -11.50 6.94
CA LYS A 39 -1.04 -10.83 7.75
C LYS A 39 -0.49 -9.96 8.87
N ASN A 40 0.76 -10.16 9.26
CA ASN A 40 1.41 -9.37 10.30
C ASN A 40 1.48 -7.88 9.90
N VAL A 41 1.53 -7.57 8.61
CA VAL A 41 1.50 -6.18 8.13
C VAL A 41 0.22 -5.41 8.52
N LEU A 42 -0.79 -6.09 9.08
CA LEU A 42 -2.08 -5.54 9.48
C LEU A 42 -2.31 -5.54 10.99
N ASP A 43 -1.40 -6.09 11.80
CA ASP A 43 -1.66 -6.34 13.22
C ASP A 43 -1.25 -5.16 14.15
N GLY A 44 -0.59 -4.13 13.59
CA GLY A 44 -0.12 -2.96 14.32
C GLY A 44 1.00 -3.25 15.33
N CYS A 45 1.64 -4.43 15.25
CA CYS A 45 2.69 -4.85 16.16
C CYS A 45 4.07 -4.57 15.56
N ALA A 46 4.89 -3.80 16.28
CA ALA A 46 6.25 -3.48 15.84
C ALA A 46 7.23 -4.67 15.91
N GLU A 47 6.81 -5.82 16.46
CA GLU A 47 7.64 -7.03 16.60
C GLU A 47 7.35 -8.08 15.52
N THR A 48 6.25 -7.94 14.79
CA THR A 48 5.85 -8.87 13.73
C THR A 48 5.93 -8.18 12.37
N CYS A 49 6.33 -8.92 11.35
CA CYS A 49 6.48 -8.38 10.01
C CYS A 49 6.22 -9.46 8.96
N TRP A 50 6.17 -9.02 7.71
CA TRP A 50 6.37 -9.88 6.55
C TRP A 50 7.69 -9.52 5.88
N THR A 51 8.46 -10.54 5.50
CA THR A 51 9.69 -10.40 4.73
C THR A 51 9.57 -11.18 3.42
N SER A 52 9.94 -10.55 2.31
CA SER A 52 10.01 -11.23 1.01
C SER A 52 11.20 -12.19 0.95
N ASP A 53 11.15 -13.14 0.02
CA ASP A 53 12.33 -13.97 -0.26
C ASP A 53 13.50 -13.13 -0.78
N HIS A 54 14.71 -13.66 -0.61
CA HIS A 54 15.92 -13.07 -1.17
C HIS A 54 16.06 -13.41 -2.65
N LEU A 55 16.72 -12.54 -3.41
CA LEU A 55 17.13 -12.85 -4.76
C LEU A 55 18.22 -13.92 -4.76
N ALA A 56 18.41 -14.58 -5.91
CA ALA A 56 19.51 -15.51 -6.08
C ALA A 56 20.87 -14.80 -5.83
N PRO A 57 21.90 -15.51 -5.33
CA PRO A 57 23.21 -14.92 -5.07
C PRO A 57 23.77 -14.15 -6.28
N ASN A 58 24.40 -13.00 -6.03
CA ASN A 58 24.96 -12.09 -7.05
C ASN A 58 23.93 -11.44 -7.99
N SER A 59 22.64 -11.48 -7.66
CA SER A 59 21.62 -10.68 -8.37
C SER A 59 21.74 -9.20 -8.02
N ASP A 60 21.24 -8.34 -8.90
CA ASP A 60 21.15 -6.90 -8.66
C ASP A 60 19.90 -6.58 -7.80
N PRO A 61 20.04 -6.03 -6.58
CA PRO A 61 18.90 -5.73 -5.71
C PRO A 61 17.94 -4.68 -6.27
N THR A 62 18.36 -3.85 -7.23
CA THR A 62 17.48 -2.88 -7.92
C THR A 62 16.42 -3.57 -8.80
N THR A 63 16.67 -4.83 -9.16
CA THR A 63 15.76 -5.66 -9.96
C THR A 63 14.73 -6.41 -9.13
N ALA A 64 14.84 -6.37 -7.79
CA ALA A 64 13.88 -7.03 -6.91
C ALA A 64 12.44 -6.59 -7.22
N ARG A 65 11.52 -7.55 -7.20
CA ARG A 65 10.09 -7.32 -7.39
C ARG A 65 9.32 -8.11 -6.36
N SER A 66 8.57 -7.40 -5.55
CA SER A 66 7.71 -7.97 -4.52
C SER A 66 6.37 -7.27 -4.53
N PHE A 67 5.30 -7.95 -4.09
CA PHE A 67 4.00 -7.29 -3.93
C PHE A 67 3.28 -7.72 -2.66
N LEU A 68 2.43 -6.82 -2.18
CA LEU A 68 1.36 -7.09 -1.23
C LEU A 68 0.03 -6.76 -1.91
N SER A 69 -0.89 -7.72 -2.02
CA SER A 69 -2.24 -7.49 -2.52
C SER A 69 -3.30 -7.82 -1.47
N PHE A 70 -4.28 -6.92 -1.37
CA PHE A 70 -5.33 -6.94 -0.36
C PHE A 70 -6.68 -7.13 -1.06
N LYS A 71 -7.36 -8.24 -0.78
CA LYS A 71 -8.78 -8.39 -1.11
C LYS A 71 -9.59 -7.66 -0.05
N LEU A 72 -10.27 -6.60 -0.46
CA LEU A 72 -11.11 -5.82 0.41
C LEU A 72 -12.37 -6.62 0.80
N ALA A 73 -12.84 -6.40 2.02
CA ALA A 73 -14.08 -7.04 2.48
C ALA A 73 -15.32 -6.44 1.80
N GLN A 74 -15.27 -5.16 1.47
CA GLN A 74 -16.26 -4.46 0.66
C GLN A 74 -15.55 -3.66 -0.44
N PRO A 75 -16.16 -3.52 -1.62
CA PRO A 75 -15.66 -2.59 -2.63
C PRO A 75 -15.57 -1.17 -2.06
N ILE A 76 -14.56 -0.41 -2.49
CA ILE A 76 -14.39 1.01 -2.13
C ILE A 76 -14.34 1.86 -3.40
N ALA A 77 -14.98 3.02 -3.41
CA ALA A 77 -14.81 3.96 -4.52
C ALA A 77 -13.41 4.60 -4.43
N LEU A 78 -12.73 4.74 -5.57
CA LEU A 78 -11.36 5.26 -5.59
C LEU A 78 -11.28 6.70 -5.05
N SER A 79 -12.31 7.50 -5.31
CA SER A 79 -12.48 8.85 -4.74
C SER A 79 -12.54 8.90 -3.21
N GLN A 80 -12.74 7.77 -2.52
CA GLN A 80 -12.72 7.71 -1.05
C GLN A 80 -11.32 7.48 -0.49
N LEU A 81 -10.34 7.05 -1.29
CA LEU A 81 -8.99 6.78 -0.80
C LEU A 81 -8.32 8.09 -0.38
N HIS A 82 -7.78 8.11 0.83
CA HIS A 82 -7.19 9.30 1.43
C HIS A 82 -5.68 9.20 1.56
N SER A 83 -5.18 8.17 2.23
CA SER A 83 -3.73 8.04 2.46
C SER A 83 -3.30 6.60 2.65
N LEU A 84 -2.10 6.27 2.16
CA LEU A 84 -1.41 5.02 2.43
C LEU A 84 -0.36 5.27 3.53
N SER A 85 -0.34 4.44 4.57
CA SER A 85 0.75 4.41 5.54
C SER A 85 1.56 3.11 5.38
N LEU A 86 2.88 3.22 5.50
CA LEU A 86 3.80 2.09 5.42
C LEU A 86 4.87 2.21 6.49
N THR A 87 5.26 1.08 7.08
CA THR A 87 6.42 0.97 7.96
C THR A 87 7.28 -0.18 7.50
N PHE A 88 8.52 0.11 7.10
CA PHE A 88 9.50 -0.87 6.64
C PHE A 88 10.54 -1.17 7.73
N ALA A 89 11.35 -2.22 7.57
CA ALA A 89 12.59 -2.32 8.31
C ALA A 89 13.68 -1.48 7.61
N GLY A 90 14.41 -0.66 8.38
CA GLY A 90 15.53 0.10 7.82
C GLY A 90 16.60 -0.83 7.24
N GLY A 91 17.07 -0.53 6.02
CA GLY A 91 17.93 -1.38 5.21
C GLY A 91 17.19 -2.44 4.38
N PHE A 92 15.86 -2.47 4.43
CA PHE A 92 15.01 -3.44 3.71
C PHE A 92 13.80 -2.77 3.04
N SER A 93 13.93 -1.48 2.72
CA SER A 93 12.88 -0.70 2.07
C SER A 93 12.93 -0.88 0.55
N PRO A 94 11.80 -0.72 -0.14
CA PRO A 94 11.80 -0.74 -1.59
C PRO A 94 12.37 0.58 -2.11
N MET A 95 13.02 0.55 -3.28
CA MET A 95 13.53 1.77 -3.89
C MET A 95 12.41 2.62 -4.50
N SER A 96 11.36 1.95 -4.99
CA SER A 96 10.12 2.60 -5.40
C SER A 96 8.90 1.69 -5.27
N LEU A 97 7.73 2.29 -5.38
CA LEU A 97 6.43 1.66 -5.19
C LEU A 97 5.46 2.18 -6.25
N SER A 98 4.62 1.29 -6.78
CA SER A 98 3.40 1.65 -7.52
C SER A 98 2.17 1.02 -6.88
N ILE A 99 1.02 1.67 -7.03
CA ILE A 99 -0.25 1.18 -6.51
C ILE A 99 -1.14 0.81 -7.69
N ALA A 100 -1.70 -0.39 -7.66
CA ALA A 100 -2.67 -0.87 -8.64
C ALA A 100 -3.96 -1.33 -7.95
N THR A 101 -5.05 -1.30 -8.69
CA THR A 101 -6.37 -1.73 -8.22
C THR A 101 -7.00 -2.73 -9.19
N SER A 102 -7.90 -3.56 -8.68
CA SER A 102 -8.73 -4.45 -9.49
C SER A 102 -10.16 -4.38 -9.01
N GLU A 103 -11.10 -4.26 -9.94
CA GLU A 103 -12.52 -4.18 -9.63
C GLU A 103 -13.13 -5.55 -9.30
N GLN A 104 -12.52 -6.65 -9.77
CA GLN A 104 -13.15 -7.97 -9.72
C GLN A 104 -12.26 -9.08 -9.14
N ASP A 105 -11.18 -9.42 -9.84
CA ASP A 105 -10.58 -10.75 -9.71
C ASP A 105 -9.19 -10.77 -9.06
N GLY A 106 -8.55 -9.60 -8.92
CA GLY A 106 -7.16 -9.51 -8.47
C GLY A 106 -6.19 -10.15 -9.46
N LYS A 107 -6.52 -10.11 -10.76
CA LYS A 107 -5.68 -10.56 -11.87
C LYS A 107 -5.56 -9.49 -12.95
N THR A 108 -6.65 -8.78 -13.22
CA THR A 108 -6.66 -7.61 -14.09
C THR A 108 -6.46 -6.37 -13.25
N TRP A 109 -5.32 -5.70 -13.44
CA TRP A 109 -4.88 -4.58 -12.62
C TRP A 109 -4.87 -3.30 -13.45
N ALA A 110 -5.41 -2.23 -12.88
CA ALA A 110 -5.29 -0.87 -13.39
C ALA A 110 -4.46 -0.04 -12.41
N PRO A 111 -3.55 0.83 -12.90
CA PRO A 111 -2.81 1.73 -12.01
C PRO A 111 -3.77 2.64 -11.25
N LEU A 112 -3.56 2.82 -9.94
CA LEU A 112 -4.30 3.82 -9.16
C LEU A 112 -3.87 5.24 -9.53
N THR A 113 -2.59 5.39 -9.89
CA THR A 113 -1.96 6.65 -10.23
C THR A 113 -0.88 6.41 -11.28
N ASN A 114 -0.61 7.42 -12.10
CA ASN A 114 0.51 7.42 -13.03
C ASN A 114 1.85 7.79 -12.35
N GLN A 115 1.82 8.14 -11.06
CA GLN A 115 3.02 8.50 -10.31
C GLN A 115 3.69 7.28 -9.67
N THR A 116 5.01 7.24 -9.73
CA THR A 116 5.82 6.33 -8.90
C THR A 116 6.09 6.97 -7.55
N LEU A 117 5.93 6.19 -6.49
CA LEU A 117 6.19 6.57 -5.10
C LEU A 117 7.59 6.13 -4.68
N PHE A 118 8.24 6.90 -3.80
CA PHE A 118 9.62 6.64 -3.36
C PHE A 118 9.69 6.64 -1.84
N PRO A 119 9.54 5.48 -1.19
CA PRO A 119 9.62 5.38 0.26
C PRO A 119 11.01 5.74 0.79
N ASN A 120 11.04 6.29 2.01
CA ASN A 120 12.29 6.50 2.73
C ASN A 120 12.77 5.17 3.33
N ASP A 121 14.09 4.93 3.28
CA ASP A 121 14.71 3.78 3.95
C ASP A 121 14.87 4.04 5.45
N THR A 122 13.78 3.86 6.19
CA THR A 122 13.73 4.04 7.64
C THR A 122 12.72 3.07 8.26
N ASN A 123 12.82 2.87 9.57
CA ASN A 123 11.80 2.18 10.34
C ASN A 123 10.67 3.10 10.84
N ALA A 124 10.60 4.34 10.36
CA ALA A 124 9.54 5.27 10.71
C ALA A 124 8.31 5.00 9.84
N LYS A 125 7.14 5.09 10.45
CA LYS A 125 5.86 5.13 9.75
C LYS A 125 5.81 6.35 8.84
N GLN A 126 5.52 6.11 7.58
CA GLN A 126 5.53 7.12 6.53
C GLN A 126 4.23 7.09 5.73
N TYR A 127 3.81 8.25 5.25
CA TYR A 127 2.50 8.46 4.64
C TYR A 127 2.63 8.97 3.21
N PHE A 128 1.76 8.47 2.34
CA PHE A 128 1.53 8.98 0.99
C PHE A 128 0.10 9.50 0.91
N ASP A 129 -0.05 10.75 0.49
CA ASP A 129 -1.36 11.34 0.20
C ASP A 129 -1.91 10.77 -1.11
N LEU A 130 -3.01 10.04 -1.03
CA LEU A 130 -3.66 9.43 -2.19
C LEU A 130 -4.70 10.35 -2.82
N THR A 131 -5.18 11.37 -2.12
CA THR A 131 -6.29 12.23 -2.59
C THR A 131 -5.98 12.87 -3.93
N HIS A 132 -4.73 13.28 -4.14
CA HIS A 132 -4.27 13.85 -5.41
C HIS A 132 -3.86 12.78 -6.43
N LEU A 133 -3.41 11.62 -5.97
CA LEU A 133 -2.85 10.57 -6.84
C LEU A 133 -3.92 9.83 -7.64
N VAL A 134 -5.12 9.66 -7.09
CA VAL A 134 -6.25 9.03 -7.79
C VAL A 134 -6.61 9.80 -9.06
N HIS A 135 -6.62 11.13 -8.99
CA HIS A 135 -6.95 11.99 -10.13
C HIS A 135 -5.90 12.00 -11.25
N ASP A 136 -4.66 11.58 -10.96
CA ASP A 136 -3.54 11.63 -11.90
C ASP A 136 -3.47 10.42 -12.84
N GLY A 137 -4.20 9.34 -12.57
CA GLY A 137 -4.15 8.13 -13.41
C GLY A 137 -5.22 7.08 -13.14
N GLY A 138 -5.94 7.18 -12.03
CA GLY A 138 -7.15 6.39 -11.78
C GLY A 138 -8.40 7.09 -12.31
N ASP A 139 -9.48 6.34 -12.45
CA ASP A 139 -10.81 6.90 -12.61
C ASP A 139 -11.46 7.02 -11.22
N PRO A 140 -11.70 8.24 -10.69
CA PRO A 140 -12.25 8.43 -9.35
C PRO A 140 -13.66 7.83 -9.18
N ASP A 141 -14.37 7.59 -10.29
CA ASP A 141 -15.70 6.98 -10.31
C ASP A 141 -15.64 5.44 -10.25
N ASN A 142 -14.45 4.84 -10.46
CA ASN A 142 -14.28 3.40 -10.35
C ASN A 142 -14.27 2.92 -8.90
N THR A 143 -14.48 1.62 -8.74
CA THR A 143 -14.42 0.94 -7.44
C THR A 143 -13.34 -0.12 -7.44
N ALA A 144 -12.62 -0.27 -6.32
CA ALA A 144 -11.68 -1.34 -6.12
C ALA A 144 -12.26 -2.41 -5.21
N THR A 145 -12.09 -3.68 -5.58
CA THR A 145 -12.24 -4.83 -4.66
C THR A 145 -10.90 -5.41 -4.26
N TRP A 146 -9.83 -5.07 -4.99
CA TRP A 146 -8.46 -5.34 -4.62
C TRP A 146 -7.59 -4.10 -4.76
N ILE A 147 -6.62 -3.99 -3.86
CA ILE A 147 -5.51 -3.03 -3.95
C ILE A 147 -4.21 -3.82 -3.89
N GLN A 148 -3.26 -3.50 -4.77
CA GLN A 148 -1.93 -4.08 -4.79
C GLN A 148 -0.88 -2.99 -4.67
N LEU A 149 0.10 -3.24 -3.80
CA LEU A 149 1.32 -2.47 -3.65
C LEU A 149 2.44 -3.26 -4.33
N ASP A 150 2.97 -2.71 -5.42
CA ASP A 150 4.06 -3.30 -6.19
C ASP A 150 5.37 -2.60 -5.83
N PHE A 151 6.26 -3.35 -5.18
CA PHE A 151 7.55 -2.90 -4.68
C PHE A 151 8.65 -3.20 -5.69
N ILE A 152 9.43 -2.18 -6.01
CA ILE A 152 10.45 -2.20 -7.07
C ILE A 152 11.79 -1.86 -6.45
N GLY A 153 12.74 -2.79 -6.61
CA GLY A 153 14.07 -2.72 -6.02
C GLY A 153 14.03 -2.89 -4.49
N SER A 154 15.20 -3.02 -3.90
CA SER A 154 15.37 -3.04 -2.44
C SER A 154 16.68 -2.37 -2.06
N THR A 155 16.72 -1.77 -0.87
CA THR A 155 17.93 -1.24 -0.24
C THR A 155 18.78 -2.32 0.45
N ASP A 156 18.26 -3.55 0.60
CA ASP A 156 19.01 -4.72 1.07
C ASP A 156 19.87 -5.30 -0.07
N ASP A 157 21.11 -5.66 0.24
CA ASP A 157 22.06 -6.22 -0.74
C ASP A 157 21.58 -7.55 -1.38
N TYR A 158 20.65 -8.26 -0.73
CA TYR A 158 20.06 -9.50 -1.24
C TYR A 158 18.67 -9.32 -1.84
N GLY A 159 18.22 -8.07 -2.01
CA GLY A 159 16.94 -7.76 -2.64
C GLY A 159 15.73 -8.02 -1.74
N ARG A 160 15.90 -8.24 -0.43
CA ARG A 160 14.78 -8.52 0.49
C ARG A 160 14.02 -7.25 0.83
N LEU A 161 12.71 -7.38 1.01
CA LEU A 161 11.84 -6.34 1.52
C LEU A 161 11.28 -6.79 2.87
N THR A 162 11.23 -5.91 3.86
CA THR A 162 10.54 -6.20 5.14
C THR A 162 9.55 -5.11 5.50
N VAL A 163 8.30 -5.50 5.71
CA VAL A 163 7.17 -4.61 6.02
C VAL A 163 6.61 -4.98 7.39
N TYR A 164 6.60 -4.02 8.32
CA TYR A 164 5.97 -4.14 9.63
C TYR A 164 4.50 -3.79 9.58
N GLU A 165 4.14 -2.72 8.88
CA GLU A 165 2.78 -2.19 8.92
C GLU A 165 2.38 -1.61 7.57
N THR A 166 1.12 -1.82 7.20
CA THR A 166 0.46 -1.24 6.03
C THR A 166 -0.96 -0.84 6.42
N GLU A 167 -1.33 0.41 6.20
CA GLU A 167 -2.70 0.88 6.36
C GLU A 167 -3.13 1.67 5.13
N ILE A 168 -4.41 1.58 4.81
CA ILE A 168 -5.01 2.39 3.74
C ILE A 168 -6.21 3.10 4.34
N PHE A 169 -6.10 4.40 4.52
CA PHE A 169 -7.16 5.21 5.09
C PHE A 169 -8.10 5.71 4.00
N ALA A 170 -9.39 5.64 4.30
CA ALA A 170 -10.45 6.09 3.40
C ALA A 170 -11.47 7.00 4.12
N LEU A 171 -12.13 7.83 3.34
CA LEU A 171 -13.27 8.63 3.75
C LEU A 171 -14.53 7.74 3.87
N PRO A 172 -15.37 7.94 4.90
CA PRO A 172 -16.63 7.22 5.01
C PRO A 172 -17.50 7.48 3.79
N SER A 173 -18.29 6.49 3.39
CA SER A 173 -19.25 6.68 2.31
C SER A 173 -20.24 7.77 2.70
N SER A 174 -20.33 8.82 1.88
CA SER A 174 -21.34 9.86 2.03
C SER A 174 -22.70 9.20 1.93
N SER A 175 -23.35 8.92 3.06
CA SER A 175 -24.76 8.57 3.05
C SER A 175 -25.48 9.76 2.43
N HIS A 176 -26.07 9.57 1.25
CA HIS A 176 -27.01 10.53 0.65
C HIS A 176 -27.96 10.97 1.76
N GLN A 177 -27.81 12.21 2.24
CA GLN A 177 -28.91 12.88 2.92
C GLN A 177 -29.92 13.13 1.81
N SER A 178 -30.86 12.20 1.66
CA SER A 178 -32.11 12.43 0.95
C SER A 178 -32.83 13.55 1.68
N ALA A 179 -32.81 14.74 1.08
CA ALA A 179 -33.75 15.81 1.38
C ALA A 179 -35.14 15.44 0.90
#